data_AF-A0A4Y8CCI4-F1
#
_entry.id   AF-A0A4Y8CCI4-F1
#
_cell.length_a   1.000
_cell.length_b   1.000
_cell.length_c   1.000
_cell.angle_alpha   90.00
_cell.angle_beta   90.00
_cell.angle_gamma   90.00
#
_symmetry.space_group_name_H-M   'P 1'
#
loop_
_entity.id
_entity.type
_entity.pdbx_description
1 polymer ?
#
loop_
_entity_poly.entity_id
_entity_poly.type
_entity_poly.pdbx_seq_one_letter_code
_entity_poly.pdbx_strand_id
1 'polypeptide(L)'
;MNDEFISVKDFFNHNEKRKKFLQKQEIKPPKEKTKKTKETKLYTNIESGKYKGKKLLLPSLTTTRSTKSIVKSCVFNVIREDLRSKIFIEAFGGSALIAAEALSNYALKAYAIELDIKAYKIALENAKNIDPNLEVIHANTFEILPKLIENSKNEIILYLDPPFDIREGFSDIYEKIYHFLENLDLKTLNLIIFEH
;
A
#
# COMPACT_ATOMS: atom_id res chain seq x y z
N MET A 1 -24.66 -62.54 14.02
CA MET A 1 -23.95 -61.69 13.05
C MET A 1 -23.37 -60.54 13.85
N ASN A 2 -22.11 -60.67 14.27
CA ASN A 2 -21.37 -59.65 14.99
C ASN A 2 -20.16 -59.33 14.11
N ASP A 3 -20.18 -58.20 13.41
CA ASP A 3 -19.03 -57.70 12.67
C ASP A 3 -18.14 -56.92 13.63
N GLU A 4 -17.04 -57.53 14.06
CA GLU A 4 -15.94 -56.86 14.74
C GLU A 4 -15.24 -55.92 13.75
N PHE A 5 -15.40 -54.61 13.92
CA PHE A 5 -14.61 -53.62 13.21
C PHE A 5 -13.16 -53.67 13.70
N ILE A 6 -12.29 -54.25 12.88
CA ILE A 6 -10.84 -54.22 13.10
C ILE A 6 -10.35 -52.79 12.81
N SER A 7 -9.66 -52.19 13.79
CA SER A 7 -9.04 -50.88 13.65
C SER A 7 -7.97 -50.89 12.56
N VAL A 8 -7.89 -49.81 11.79
CA VAL A 8 -6.88 -49.59 10.73
C VAL A 8 -5.46 -49.82 11.24
N LYS A 9 -5.19 -49.59 12.53
CA LYS A 9 -3.88 -49.83 13.15
C LYS A 9 -3.49 -51.31 13.23
N ASP A 10 -4.46 -52.21 13.37
CA ASP A 10 -4.21 -53.64 13.52
C ASP A 10 -3.96 -54.32 12.16
N PHE A 11 -4.55 -53.79 11.09
CA PHE A 11 -4.29 -54.22 9.72
C PHE A 11 -2.82 -54.04 9.28
N PHE A 12 -2.12 -53.03 9.84
CA PHE A 12 -0.73 -52.72 9.47
C PHE A 12 0.34 -53.54 10.20
N ASN A 13 -0.02 -54.30 11.25
CA ASN A 13 0.96 -54.89 12.18
C ASN A 13 1.35 -56.35 11.92
N HIS A 14 0.87 -57.01 10.85
CA HIS A 14 1.09 -58.46 10.66
C HIS A 14 1.83 -58.89 9.39
N ASN A 15 2.58 -58.00 8.72
CA ASN A 15 3.30 -58.40 7.50
C ASN A 15 4.76 -57.89 7.45
N GLU A 16 5.63 -58.55 8.20
CA GLU A 16 7.10 -58.36 8.23
C GLU A 16 7.74 -58.39 6.84
N LYS A 17 7.24 -59.21 5.91
CA LYS A 17 7.76 -59.29 4.52
C LYS A 17 7.49 -58.00 3.71
N ARG A 18 6.47 -57.21 4.07
CA ARG A 18 6.11 -55.96 3.37
C ARG A 18 6.91 -54.75 3.88
N LYS A 19 7.31 -54.74 5.16
CA LYS A 19 8.24 -53.73 5.72
C LYS A 19 9.60 -53.74 5.01
N LYS A 20 10.13 -54.93 4.67
CA LYS A 20 11.37 -55.07 3.88
C LYS A 20 11.23 -54.61 2.43
N PHE A 21 10.05 -54.74 1.82
CA PHE A 21 9.79 -54.22 0.47
C PHE A 21 9.74 -52.69 0.48
N LEU A 22 9.15 -52.09 1.51
CA LEU A 22 9.04 -50.63 1.67
C LEU A 22 10.38 -49.97 2.05
N GLN A 23 11.27 -50.64 2.78
CA GLN A 23 12.62 -50.11 3.09
C GLN A 23 13.59 -50.08 1.89
N LYS A 24 13.34 -50.86 0.83
CA LYS A 24 14.20 -50.88 -0.37
C LYS A 24 13.77 -49.90 -1.46
N GLN A 25 12.68 -49.17 -1.27
CA GLN A 25 12.25 -48.08 -2.14
C GLN A 25 12.40 -46.75 -1.39
N GLU A 26 13.64 -46.32 -1.14
CA GLU A 26 13.93 -44.90 -0.99
C GLU A 26 13.73 -44.22 -2.35
N ILE A 27 12.47 -44.00 -2.69
CA ILE A 27 12.10 -43.02 -3.70
C ILE A 27 12.48 -41.69 -3.06
N LYS A 28 13.62 -41.12 -3.49
CA LYS A 28 13.98 -39.75 -3.14
C LYS A 28 12.74 -38.90 -3.36
N PRO A 29 12.30 -38.09 -2.38
CA PRO A 29 11.16 -37.21 -2.58
C PRO A 29 11.45 -36.40 -3.84
N PRO A 30 10.47 -36.21 -4.75
CA PRO A 30 10.70 -35.37 -5.92
C PRO A 30 11.25 -34.06 -5.39
N LYS A 31 12.44 -33.66 -5.85
CA LYS A 31 13.03 -32.37 -5.50
C LYS A 31 11.92 -31.36 -5.67
N GLU A 32 11.44 -30.77 -4.58
CA GLU A 32 10.58 -29.60 -4.64
C GLU A 32 11.40 -28.56 -5.39
N LYS A 33 11.18 -28.48 -6.70
CA LYS A 33 11.46 -27.28 -7.43
C LYS A 33 10.52 -26.27 -6.79
N THR A 34 11.02 -25.51 -5.81
CA THR A 34 10.43 -24.25 -5.42
C THR A 34 10.35 -23.44 -6.71
N LYS A 35 9.24 -23.58 -7.44
CA LYS A 35 8.85 -22.65 -8.47
C LYS A 35 8.69 -21.35 -7.69
N LYS A 36 9.72 -20.50 -7.72
CA LYS A 36 9.54 -19.08 -7.42
C LYS A 36 8.40 -18.65 -8.34
N THR A 37 7.19 -18.55 -7.80
CA THR A 37 6.10 -17.88 -8.46
C THR A 37 6.65 -16.50 -8.77
N LYS A 38 6.87 -16.21 -10.06
CA LYS A 38 7.19 -14.85 -10.50
C LYS A 38 5.99 -14.01 -10.05
N GLU A 39 6.12 -13.29 -8.95
CA GLU A 39 5.10 -12.33 -8.53
C GLU A 39 4.93 -11.35 -9.69
N THR A 40 3.77 -11.42 -10.35
CA THR A 40 3.45 -10.52 -11.46
C THR A 40 3.25 -9.13 -10.87
N LYS A 41 4.26 -8.25 -11.04
CA LYS A 41 4.16 -6.83 -10.68
C LYS A 41 2.94 -6.22 -11.37
N LEU A 42 2.11 -5.53 -10.60
CA LEU A 42 0.91 -4.85 -11.09
C LEU A 42 1.17 -3.36 -11.20
N TYR A 43 0.57 -2.71 -12.19
CA TYR A 43 0.76 -1.29 -12.43
C TYR A 43 -0.57 -0.57 -12.65
N THR A 44 -0.58 0.72 -12.34
CA THR A 44 -1.56 1.71 -12.84
C THR A 44 -0.79 2.76 -13.64
N ASN A 45 -1.50 3.65 -14.33
CA ASN A 45 -0.91 4.77 -15.02
C ASN A 45 -1.29 6.08 -14.34
N ILE A 46 -0.41 7.08 -14.45
CA ILE A 46 -0.77 8.47 -14.19
C ILE A 46 -1.80 8.92 -15.24
N GLU A 47 -2.88 9.53 -14.80
CA GLU A 47 -4.08 9.77 -15.64
C GLU A 47 -4.03 11.13 -16.34
N SER A 48 -3.33 12.10 -15.76
CA SER A 48 -3.34 13.50 -16.20
C SER A 48 -2.01 14.22 -15.96
N GLY A 49 -1.84 15.40 -16.54
CA GLY A 49 -0.67 16.25 -16.32
C GLY A 49 0.61 15.84 -17.07
N LYS A 50 1.75 16.39 -16.63
CA LYS A 50 3.09 16.27 -17.25
C LYS A 50 3.57 14.82 -17.42
N TYR A 51 3.19 13.94 -16.50
CA TYR A 51 3.62 12.54 -16.45
C TYR A 51 2.53 11.54 -16.87
N LYS A 52 1.46 12.02 -17.52
CA LYS A 52 0.38 11.17 -18.03
C LYS A 52 0.92 9.95 -18.80
N GLY A 53 0.41 8.77 -18.47
CA GLY A 53 0.79 7.50 -19.07
C GLY A 53 2.01 6.82 -18.46
N LYS A 54 2.75 7.45 -17.54
CA LYS A 54 3.81 6.76 -16.79
C LYS A 54 3.19 5.70 -15.86
N LYS A 55 3.88 4.56 -15.75
CA LYS A 55 3.46 3.44 -14.91
C LYS A 55 3.88 3.63 -13.46
N LEU A 56 2.96 3.35 -12.55
CA LEU A 56 3.17 3.29 -11.10
C LEU A 56 2.93 1.85 -10.64
N LEU A 57 3.91 1.29 -9.94
CA LEU A 57 3.83 0.00 -9.29
C LEU A 57 2.76 0.04 -8.19
N LEU A 58 2.03 -1.05 -8.06
CA LEU A 58 0.97 -1.20 -7.07
C LEU A 58 1.28 -2.34 -6.10
N PRO A 59 0.75 -2.27 -4.87
CA PRO A 59 0.74 -3.41 -3.99
C PRO A 59 -0.16 -4.51 -4.59
N SER A 60 0.02 -5.75 -4.12
CA SER A 60 -0.70 -6.93 -4.60
C SER A 60 -2.23 -6.76 -4.55
N LEU A 61 -2.94 -7.53 -5.39
CA LEU A 61 -4.36 -7.35 -5.73
C LEU A 61 -5.29 -7.13 -4.52
N THR A 62 -5.97 -5.98 -4.54
CA THR A 62 -7.25 -5.77 -3.82
C THR A 62 -8.28 -5.18 -4.80
N THR A 63 -9.53 -5.59 -4.63
CA THR A 63 -10.70 -5.28 -5.49
C THR A 63 -11.15 -3.81 -5.44
N THR A 64 -10.53 -2.99 -4.59
CA THR A 64 -10.87 -1.57 -4.35
C THR A 64 -10.27 -0.59 -5.38
N ARG A 65 -9.55 -1.08 -6.40
CA ARG A 65 -8.83 -0.24 -7.35
C ARG A 65 -9.69 0.63 -8.27
N SER A 66 -10.83 0.13 -8.75
CA SER A 66 -11.64 0.85 -9.74
C SER A 66 -12.24 2.12 -9.14
N THR A 67 -12.80 2.03 -7.93
CA THR A 67 -13.38 3.18 -7.21
C THR A 67 -12.33 4.24 -6.91
N LYS A 68 -11.14 3.83 -6.42
CA LYS A 68 -10.05 4.77 -6.11
C LYS A 68 -9.52 5.51 -7.33
N SER A 69 -9.48 4.88 -8.52
CA SER A 69 -9.09 5.58 -9.76
C SER A 69 -10.06 6.70 -10.11
N ILE A 70 -11.37 6.45 -9.99
CA ILE A 70 -12.40 7.45 -10.29
C ILE A 70 -12.34 8.60 -9.29
N VAL A 71 -12.25 8.30 -7.99
CA VAL A 71 -12.13 9.31 -6.92
C VAL A 71 -10.91 10.20 -7.15
N LYS A 72 -9.74 9.59 -7.41
CA LYS A 72 -8.52 10.31 -7.76
C LYS A 72 -8.72 11.25 -8.94
N SER A 73 -9.28 10.75 -10.04
CA SER A 73 -9.58 11.57 -11.23
C SER A 73 -10.47 12.77 -10.90
N CYS A 74 -11.52 12.56 -10.11
CA CYS A 74 -12.43 13.62 -9.67
C CYS A 74 -11.72 14.67 -8.82
N VAL A 75 -10.93 14.25 -7.83
CA VAL A 75 -10.15 15.14 -6.97
C VAL A 75 -9.29 16.07 -7.82
N PHE A 76 -8.47 15.53 -8.72
CA PHE A 76 -7.59 16.36 -9.53
C PHE A 76 -8.34 17.21 -10.55
N ASN A 77 -9.49 16.78 -11.07
CA ASN A 77 -10.28 17.65 -11.92
C ASN A 77 -10.80 18.89 -11.19
N VAL A 78 -11.09 18.78 -9.88
CA VAL A 78 -11.52 19.91 -9.05
C VAL A 78 -10.33 20.80 -8.66
N ILE A 79 -9.24 20.21 -8.17
CA ILE A 79 -8.16 20.99 -7.54
C ILE A 79 -7.04 21.42 -8.51
N ARG A 80 -7.03 20.97 -9.77
CA ARG A 80 -5.86 21.13 -10.67
C ARG A 80 -5.37 22.57 -10.81
N GLU A 81 -6.28 23.53 -10.94
CA GLU A 81 -5.88 24.94 -11.08
C GLU A 81 -5.30 25.49 -9.78
N ASP A 82 -5.92 25.18 -8.65
CA ASP A 82 -5.46 25.60 -7.33
C ASP A 82 -4.19 24.87 -6.88
N LEU A 83 -3.94 23.66 -7.37
CA LEU A 83 -2.78 22.85 -7.02
C LEU A 83 -1.46 23.42 -7.56
N ARG A 84 -1.51 24.19 -8.65
CA ARG A 84 -0.30 24.72 -9.29
C ARG A 84 0.54 25.53 -8.29
N SER A 85 1.84 25.28 -8.30
CA SER A 85 2.82 25.98 -7.43
C SER A 85 2.63 25.77 -5.92
N LYS A 86 1.74 24.86 -5.49
CA LYS A 86 1.55 24.47 -4.10
C LYS A 86 2.29 23.17 -3.77
N ILE A 87 2.58 22.96 -2.50
CA ILE A 87 3.07 21.67 -2.00
C ILE A 87 1.87 20.75 -1.80
N PHE A 88 1.99 19.49 -2.21
CA PHE A 88 1.01 18.46 -1.96
C PHE A 88 1.54 17.45 -0.94
N ILE A 89 0.75 17.08 0.07
CA ILE A 89 1.14 16.07 1.06
C ILE A 89 0.09 14.96 1.10
N GLU A 90 0.49 13.74 0.74
CA GLU A 90 -0.27 12.50 0.93
C GLU A 90 0.13 11.90 2.27
N ALA A 91 -0.72 12.08 3.29
CA ALA A 91 -0.36 11.79 4.67
C ALA A 91 -0.32 10.28 4.97
N PHE A 92 -1.10 9.47 4.25
CA PHE A 92 -1.13 8.01 4.32
C PHE A 92 -0.76 7.47 2.94
N GLY A 93 0.53 7.60 2.62
CA GLY A 93 1.08 7.59 1.27
C GLY A 93 0.90 6.31 0.46
N GLY A 94 0.76 5.16 1.10
CA GLY A 94 0.67 3.87 0.44
C GLY A 94 1.79 3.67 -0.58
N SER A 95 1.42 3.66 -1.87
CA SER A 95 2.37 3.55 -3.00
C SER A 95 2.67 4.88 -3.70
N ALA A 96 2.42 6.01 -3.02
CA ALA A 96 2.57 7.39 -3.49
C ALA A 96 1.82 7.70 -4.79
N LEU A 97 0.63 7.12 -4.96
CA LEU A 97 -0.11 7.24 -6.22
C LEU A 97 -0.77 8.61 -6.35
N ILE A 98 -1.32 9.14 -5.26
CA ILE A 98 -1.99 10.44 -5.26
C ILE A 98 -0.94 11.55 -5.33
N ALA A 99 0.15 11.44 -4.55
CA ALA A 99 1.27 12.38 -4.61
C ALA A 99 1.93 12.43 -6.01
N ALA A 100 2.07 11.28 -6.70
CA ALA A 100 2.57 11.24 -8.07
C ALA A 100 1.62 11.92 -9.06
N GLU A 101 0.30 11.72 -8.92
CA GLU A 101 -0.70 12.38 -9.75
C GLU A 101 -0.72 13.90 -9.48
N ALA A 102 -0.55 14.34 -8.23
CA ALA A 102 -0.43 15.75 -7.88
C ALA A 102 0.78 16.42 -8.55
N LEU A 103 1.93 15.76 -8.48
CA LEU A 103 3.14 16.28 -9.11
C LEU A 103 3.02 16.30 -10.65
N SER A 104 2.35 15.32 -11.23
CA SER A 104 2.00 15.34 -12.65
C SER A 104 1.12 16.54 -12.99
N ASN A 105 0.17 16.89 -12.12
CA ASN A 105 -0.70 18.07 -12.25
C ASN A 105 -0.04 19.38 -11.77
N TYR A 106 1.29 19.46 -11.83
CA TYR A 106 2.07 20.69 -11.61
C TYR A 106 2.04 21.23 -10.17
N ALA A 107 1.84 20.36 -9.17
CA ALA A 107 2.26 20.68 -7.81
C ALA A 107 3.75 21.09 -7.81
N LEU A 108 4.13 22.03 -6.96
CA LEU A 108 5.53 22.46 -6.80
C LEU A 108 6.41 21.32 -6.31
N LYS A 109 5.89 20.59 -5.31
CA LYS A 109 6.53 19.46 -4.66
C LYS A 109 5.46 18.56 -4.09
N ALA A 110 5.73 17.26 -4.02
CA ALA A 110 4.81 16.29 -3.44
C ALA A 110 5.53 15.44 -2.40
N TYR A 111 4.88 15.23 -1.26
CA TYR A 111 5.33 14.35 -0.18
C TYR A 111 4.36 13.18 -0.04
N ALA A 112 4.88 11.99 0.17
CA ALA A 112 4.12 10.81 0.59
C ALA A 112 4.70 10.26 1.89
N ILE A 113 3.91 10.25 2.96
CA ILE A 113 4.32 9.73 4.27
C ILE A 113 3.74 8.33 4.43
N GLU A 114 4.59 7.31 4.60
CA GLU A 114 4.13 5.93 4.72
C GLU A 114 4.77 5.22 5.92
N LEU A 115 3.93 4.51 6.68
CA LEU A 115 4.35 3.80 7.90
C LEU A 115 4.77 2.36 7.62
N ASP A 116 4.11 1.67 6.69
CA ASP A 116 4.43 0.29 6.34
C ASP A 116 5.67 0.24 5.43
N ILE A 117 6.70 -0.47 5.89
CA ILE A 117 7.97 -0.58 5.20
C ILE A 117 7.86 -1.22 3.80
N LYS A 118 6.85 -2.08 3.55
CA LYS A 118 6.66 -2.71 2.23
C LYS A 118 6.03 -1.72 1.25
N ALA A 119 4.99 -1.01 1.67
CA ALA A 119 4.36 0.06 0.91
C ALA A 119 5.36 1.20 0.62
N TYR A 120 6.12 1.62 1.62
CA TYR A 120 7.18 2.62 1.49
C TYR A 120 8.21 2.26 0.39
N LYS A 121 8.64 1.00 0.32
CA LYS A 121 9.58 0.55 -0.72
C LYS A 121 8.99 0.66 -2.13
N ILE A 122 7.69 0.39 -2.28
CA ILE A 122 6.97 0.56 -3.55
C ILE A 122 6.86 2.04 -3.88
N ALA A 123 6.47 2.88 -2.91
CA ALA A 123 6.41 4.33 -3.07
C ALA A 123 7.76 4.92 -3.50
N LEU A 124 8.88 4.47 -2.91
CA LEU A 124 10.23 4.87 -3.33
C LEU A 124 10.55 4.47 -4.77
N GLU A 125 10.17 3.26 -5.21
CA GLU A 125 10.35 2.82 -6.61
C GLU A 125 9.54 3.71 -7.55
N ASN A 126 8.29 4.03 -7.19
CA ASN A 126 7.45 4.93 -7.95
C ASN A 126 8.04 6.34 -8.04
N ALA A 127 8.40 6.94 -6.91
CA ALA A 127 8.97 8.29 -6.84
C ALA A 127 10.19 8.47 -7.75
N LYS A 128 11.13 7.52 -7.70
CA LYS A 128 12.33 7.51 -8.54
C LYS A 128 12.02 7.52 -10.04
N ASN A 129 10.91 6.92 -10.46
CA ASN A 129 10.51 6.83 -11.86
C ASN A 129 9.71 8.06 -12.35
N ILE A 130 9.23 8.91 -11.44
CA ILE A 130 8.41 10.08 -11.76
C ILE A 130 9.27 11.34 -11.87
N ASP A 131 9.73 11.87 -10.73
CA ASP A 131 10.40 13.16 -10.61
C ASP A 131 11.03 13.29 -9.21
N PRO A 132 12.22 13.91 -9.05
CA PRO A 132 12.88 14.11 -7.76
C PRO A 132 12.10 14.97 -6.76
N ASN A 133 11.12 15.77 -7.20
CA ASN A 133 10.24 16.54 -6.32
C ASN A 133 9.11 15.70 -5.70
N LEU A 134 9.04 14.39 -6.00
CA LEU A 134 8.23 13.44 -5.24
C LEU A 134 9.11 12.80 -4.16
N GLU A 135 8.95 13.26 -2.92
CA GLU A 135 9.68 12.75 -1.76
C GLU A 135 8.81 11.78 -0.95
N VAL A 136 9.37 10.62 -0.64
CA VAL A 136 8.69 9.61 0.16
C VAL A 136 9.38 9.51 1.51
N ILE A 137 8.62 9.58 2.59
CA ILE A 137 9.12 9.58 3.96
C ILE A 137 8.58 8.35 4.69
N HIS A 138 9.47 7.53 5.23
CA HIS A 138 9.10 6.41 6.09
C HIS A 138 8.96 6.88 7.52
N ALA A 139 7.73 7.21 7.94
CA ALA A 139 7.45 7.75 9.26
C ALA A 139 5.96 7.60 9.61
N ASN A 140 5.66 7.79 10.90
CA ASN A 140 4.29 8.03 11.34
C ASN A 140 3.85 9.43 10.90
N THR A 141 2.72 9.50 10.20
CA THR A 141 2.07 10.74 9.74
C THR A 141 1.94 11.78 10.83
N PHE A 142 1.46 11.39 12.01
CA PHE A 142 1.21 12.30 13.12
C PHE A 142 2.49 12.91 13.69
N GLU A 143 3.65 12.28 13.48
CA GLU A 143 4.94 12.75 14.00
C GLU A 143 5.69 13.68 13.04
N ILE A 144 5.49 13.51 11.73
CA ILE A 144 6.27 14.23 10.71
C ILE A 144 5.48 15.35 10.04
N LEU A 145 4.16 15.20 9.92
CA LEU A 145 3.31 16.17 9.22
C LEU A 145 3.38 17.59 9.82
N PRO A 146 3.35 17.79 11.16
CA PRO A 146 3.49 19.14 11.73
C PRO A 146 4.80 19.81 11.31
N LYS A 147 5.90 19.04 11.30
CA LYS A 147 7.23 19.53 10.92
C LYS A 147 7.28 19.93 9.46
N LEU A 148 6.60 19.22 8.56
CA LEU A 148 6.54 19.60 7.14
C LEU A 148 5.77 20.90 6.93
N ILE A 149 4.68 21.08 7.69
CA ILE A 149 3.81 22.26 7.61
C ILE A 149 4.52 23.50 8.17
N GLU A 150 5.13 23.39 9.34
CA GLU A 150 5.86 24.49 10.01
C GLU A 150 7.08 24.96 9.19
N ASN A 151 7.78 24.05 8.54
CA ASN A 151 8.98 24.38 7.75
C ASN A 151 8.66 24.88 6.33
N SER A 152 7.40 24.79 5.90
CA SER A 152 6.99 25.22 4.56
C SER A 152 6.78 26.73 4.50
N LYS A 153 7.29 27.36 3.44
CA LYS A 153 6.95 28.74 3.06
C LYS A 153 5.88 28.80 1.97
N ASN A 154 5.47 27.65 1.45
CA ASN A 154 4.49 27.51 0.39
C ASN A 154 3.17 27.02 0.96
N GLU A 155 2.08 27.39 0.30
CA GLU A 155 0.77 26.82 0.56
C GLU A 155 0.78 25.30 0.31
N ILE A 156 0.03 24.58 1.15
CA ILE A 156 -0.03 23.14 1.17
C ILE A 156 -1.47 22.68 0.90
N ILE A 157 -1.59 21.65 0.07
CA ILE A 157 -2.79 20.83 -0.03
C ILE A 157 -2.50 19.50 0.69
N LEU A 158 -3.29 19.18 1.70
CA LEU A 158 -3.17 17.98 2.51
C LEU A 158 -4.22 16.95 2.08
N TYR A 159 -3.78 15.72 1.79
CA TYR A 159 -4.63 14.60 1.43
C TYR A 159 -4.57 13.50 2.49
N LEU A 160 -5.73 13.13 3.02
CA LEU A 160 -5.92 12.18 4.11
C LEU A 160 -6.80 11.01 3.61
N ASP A 161 -6.18 9.85 3.41
CA ASP A 161 -6.83 8.56 3.11
C ASP A 161 -6.34 7.52 4.13
N PRO A 162 -6.77 7.64 5.40
CA PRO A 162 -6.32 6.70 6.43
C PRO A 162 -6.81 5.27 6.12
N PRO A 163 -6.09 4.24 6.59
CA PRO A 163 -6.62 2.89 6.54
C PRO A 163 -7.95 2.80 7.32
N PHE A 164 -8.86 1.93 6.86
CA PHE A 164 -10.15 1.72 7.53
C PHE A 164 -9.97 1.32 9.00
N ASP A 165 -10.89 1.79 9.85
CA ASP A 165 -10.98 1.51 11.28
C ASP A 165 -11.12 0.01 11.63
N ILE A 166 -11.72 -0.77 10.74
CA ILE A 166 -11.81 -2.23 10.86
C ILE A 166 -10.44 -2.93 10.77
N ARG A 167 -9.40 -2.22 10.32
CA ARG A 167 -8.03 -2.75 10.29
C ARG A 167 -7.46 -2.75 11.70
N GLU A 168 -6.85 -3.86 12.09
CA GLU A 168 -6.19 -3.99 13.38
C GLU A 168 -5.22 -2.82 13.64
N GLY A 169 -5.38 -2.14 14.78
CA GLY A 169 -4.59 -0.98 15.18
C GLY A 169 -5.12 0.39 14.72
N PHE A 170 -6.27 0.46 14.03
CA PHE A 170 -6.82 1.72 13.49
C PHE A 170 -8.24 2.06 13.96
N SER A 171 -8.77 1.39 14.98
CA SER A 171 -10.16 1.57 15.45
C SER A 171 -10.53 3.03 15.84
N ASP A 172 -9.54 3.85 16.19
CA ASP A 172 -9.68 5.25 16.61
C ASP A 172 -9.04 6.23 15.61
N ILE A 173 -8.75 5.80 14.37
CA ILE A 173 -7.98 6.60 13.41
C ILE A 173 -8.66 7.93 13.06
N TYR A 174 -9.99 7.93 12.95
CA TYR A 174 -10.75 9.14 12.63
C TYR A 174 -10.74 10.15 13.78
N GLU A 175 -10.90 9.69 15.03
CA GLU A 175 -10.79 10.55 16.21
C GLU A 175 -9.37 11.11 16.37
N LYS A 176 -8.35 10.27 16.13
CA LYS A 176 -6.95 10.70 16.11
C LYS A 176 -6.70 11.80 15.08
N ILE A 177 -7.23 11.67 13.87
CA ILE A 177 -7.08 12.71 12.83
C ILE A 177 -7.81 13.98 13.23
N TYR A 178 -9.03 13.87 13.75
CA TYR A 178 -9.80 15.04 14.20
C TYR A 178 -9.02 15.85 15.24
N HIS A 179 -8.57 15.20 16.33
CA HIS A 179 -7.78 15.87 17.36
C HIS A 179 -6.41 16.36 16.87
N PHE A 180 -5.81 15.65 15.91
CA PHE A 180 -4.57 16.09 15.31
C PHE A 180 -4.76 17.39 14.51
N LEU A 181 -5.83 17.49 13.72
CA LEU A 181 -6.13 18.69 12.93
C LEU A 181 -6.50 19.89 13.80
N GLU A 182 -7.15 19.68 14.96
CA GLU A 182 -7.43 20.76 15.94
C GLU A 182 -6.16 21.45 16.43
N ASN A 183 -5.03 20.74 16.48
CA ASN A 183 -3.77 21.22 17.04
C ASN A 183 -2.76 21.68 15.98
N LEU A 184 -3.15 21.69 14.70
CA LEU A 184 -2.25 21.99 13.60
C LEU A 184 -2.26 23.49 13.26
N ASP A 185 -1.11 24.08 12.92
CA ASP A 185 -1.09 25.44 12.36
C ASP A 185 -1.65 25.41 10.94
N LEU A 186 -2.88 25.91 10.78
CA LEU A 186 -3.60 25.88 9.51
C LEU A 186 -3.19 27.02 8.56
N LYS A 187 -2.31 27.94 8.96
CA LYS A 187 -1.98 29.13 8.14
C LYS A 187 -1.41 28.80 6.76
N THR A 188 -0.64 27.71 6.66
CA THR A 188 -0.05 27.26 5.39
C THR A 188 -0.89 26.20 4.70
N LEU A 189 -1.94 25.68 5.34
CA LEU A 189 -2.87 24.73 4.72
C LEU A 189 -3.96 25.48 3.95
N ASN A 190 -3.91 25.36 2.62
CA ASN A 190 -4.89 25.95 1.72
C ASN A 190 -6.13 25.06 1.56
N LEU A 191 -5.93 23.74 1.52
CA LEU A 191 -7.00 22.76 1.37
C LEU A 191 -6.65 21.46 2.09
N ILE A 192 -7.64 20.89 2.77
CA ILE A 192 -7.57 19.55 3.35
C ILE A 192 -8.62 18.68 2.66
N ILE A 193 -8.18 17.55 2.11
CA ILE A 193 -9.02 16.58 1.41
C ILE A 193 -9.03 15.31 2.25
N PHE A 194 -10.23 14.80 2.55
CA PHE A 194 -10.42 13.57 3.30
C PHE A 194 -11.14 12.55 2.42
N GLU A 195 -10.50 11.39 2.17
CA GLU A 195 -11.09 10.23 1.48
C GLU A 195 -11.55 9.20 2.51
N HIS A 196 -12.79 8.72 2.37
CA HIS A 196 -13.35 7.61 3.15
C HIS A 196 -14.24 6.73 2.26
#